data_AF-A7T3U2-F1
#
_entry.id   AF-A7T3U2-F1
#
_cell.length_a   1.000
_cell.length_b   1.000
_cell.length_c   1.000
_cell.angle_alpha   90.00
_cell.angle_beta   90.00
_cell.angle_gamma   90.00
#
_symmetry.space_group_name_H-M   'P 1'
#
loop_
_entity.id
_entity.type
_entity.pdbx_description
1 polymer ?
#
loop_
_entity_poly.entity_id
_entity_poly.type
_entity_poly.pdbx_seq_one_letter_code
_entity_poly.pdbx_strand_id
1 'polypeptide(L)'
;ARETDESAIKGAETVEETMQVVRGIAEELTHVSENIGALNTQSERISSIVQVIRGIAEQTNLLALNAAIEAARAGEQGRGFAVVADEVRNLAARTSQATVEINDVVRLNHDLALKAVSGMDGSKQKTEQGVLLANKAGAVMLEIRDEAQRVVDAIGQFTEAMQD
;
A
#
# COMPACT_ATOMS: atom_id res chain seq x y z
N ALA A 1 -40.08 -27.15 -1.94
CA ALA A 1 -40.14 -27.10 -0.46
C ALA A 1 -38.89 -27.74 0.14
N ARG A 2 -38.72 -29.06 0.16
CA ARG A 2 -37.51 -29.71 0.71
C ARG A 2 -36.22 -29.35 -0.03
N GLU A 3 -36.23 -29.36 -1.36
CA GLU A 3 -35.08 -28.89 -2.18
C GLU A 3 -34.81 -27.38 -2.01
N THR A 4 -35.86 -26.60 -1.70
CA THR A 4 -35.77 -25.16 -1.46
C THR A 4 -35.09 -24.88 -0.12
N ASP A 5 -35.44 -25.64 0.92
CA ASP A 5 -34.81 -25.62 2.24
C ASP A 5 -33.30 -25.97 2.13
N GLU A 6 -32.97 -27.07 1.47
CA GLU A 6 -31.56 -27.46 1.23
C GLU A 6 -30.78 -26.40 0.44
N SER A 7 -31.42 -25.78 -0.57
CA SER A 7 -30.80 -24.71 -1.36
C SER A 7 -30.58 -23.44 -0.53
N ALA A 8 -31.52 -23.11 0.36
CA ALA A 8 -31.41 -21.97 1.26
C ALA A 8 -30.30 -22.15 2.29
N ILE A 9 -30.14 -23.36 2.84
CA ILE A 9 -29.04 -23.71 3.75
C ILE A 9 -27.68 -23.54 3.05
N LYS A 10 -27.51 -24.15 1.87
CA LYS A 10 -26.28 -24.00 1.07
C LYS A 10 -26.01 -22.54 0.70
N GLY A 11 -27.06 -21.78 0.40
CA GLY A 11 -26.98 -20.34 0.14
C GLY A 11 -26.48 -19.56 1.35
N ALA A 12 -27.00 -19.85 2.54
CA ALA A 12 -26.56 -19.23 3.79
C ALA A 12 -25.10 -19.58 4.13
N GLU A 13 -24.69 -20.85 3.96
CA GLU A 13 -23.30 -21.29 4.13
C GLU A 13 -22.35 -20.55 3.18
N THR A 14 -22.71 -20.45 1.90
CA THR A 14 -21.90 -19.74 0.89
C THR A 14 -21.75 -18.25 1.24
N VAL A 15 -22.81 -17.63 1.75
CA VAL A 15 -22.77 -16.24 2.22
C VAL A 15 -21.85 -16.09 3.43
N GLU A 16 -21.89 -17.02 4.37
CA GLU A 16 -21.03 -17.02 5.55
C GLU A 16 -19.55 -17.17 5.17
N GLU A 17 -19.22 -18.10 4.27
CA GLU A 17 -17.87 -18.23 3.70
C GLU A 17 -17.42 -16.94 3.01
N THR A 18 -18.30 -16.33 2.22
CA THR A 18 -18.01 -15.04 1.55
C THR A 18 -17.70 -13.95 2.57
N MET A 19 -18.45 -13.87 3.67
CA MET A 19 -18.16 -12.92 4.75
C MET A 19 -16.79 -13.14 5.38
N GLN A 20 -16.37 -14.38 5.59
CA GLN A 20 -15.04 -14.69 6.12
C GLN A 20 -13.93 -14.20 5.19
N VAL A 21 -14.05 -14.45 3.88
CA VAL A 21 -13.09 -13.98 2.88
C VAL A 21 -13.02 -12.45 2.85
N VAL A 22 -14.18 -11.78 2.84
CA VAL A 22 -14.25 -10.31 2.83
C VAL A 22 -13.63 -9.71 4.09
N ARG A 23 -13.81 -10.31 5.27
CA ARG A 23 -13.13 -9.88 6.50
C ARG A 23 -11.61 -10.06 6.41
N GLY A 24 -11.13 -11.18 5.88
CA GLY A 24 -9.71 -11.40 5.64
C GLY A 24 -9.09 -10.33 4.73
N ILE A 25 -9.81 -9.92 3.67
CA ILE A 25 -9.38 -8.82 2.80
C ILE A 25 -9.26 -7.50 3.57
N ALA A 26 -10.18 -7.20 4.49
CA ALA A 26 -10.11 -5.97 5.30
C ALA A 26 -8.87 -5.94 6.21
N GLU A 27 -8.51 -7.09 6.80
CA GLU A 27 -7.32 -7.25 7.62
C GLU A 27 -6.05 -7.09 6.78
N GLU A 28 -5.99 -7.73 5.60
CA GLU A 28 -4.85 -7.61 4.68
C GLU A 28 -4.66 -6.17 4.19
N LEU A 29 -5.74 -5.45 3.88
CA LEU A 29 -5.70 -4.03 3.55
C LEU A 29 -5.16 -3.18 4.71
N THR A 30 -5.46 -3.54 5.96
CA THR A 30 -4.90 -2.84 7.12
C THR A 30 -3.38 -3.03 7.19
N HIS A 31 -2.91 -4.26 7.04
CA HIS A 31 -1.47 -4.57 7.03
C HIS A 31 -0.71 -3.90 5.88
N VAL A 32 -1.27 -3.89 4.67
CA VAL A 32 -0.62 -3.23 3.54
C VAL A 32 -0.54 -1.71 3.77
N SER A 33 -1.51 -1.11 4.46
CA SER A 33 -1.51 0.33 4.79
C SER A 33 -0.41 0.66 5.80
N GLU A 34 -0.25 -0.19 6.83
CA GLU A 34 0.86 -0.10 7.79
C GLU A 34 2.23 -0.20 7.10
N ASN A 35 2.40 -1.16 6.19
CA ASN A 35 3.63 -1.34 5.43
C ASN A 35 3.96 -0.13 4.55
N ILE A 36 2.95 0.47 3.91
CA ILE A 36 3.13 1.70 3.13
C ILE A 36 3.47 2.89 4.02
N GLY A 37 2.87 2.98 5.23
CA GLY A 37 3.25 3.98 6.23
C GLY A 37 4.71 3.85 6.67
N ALA A 38 5.20 2.62 6.87
CA ALA A 38 6.60 2.34 7.16
C ALA A 38 7.52 2.72 5.99
N LEU A 39 7.12 2.43 4.74
CA LEU A 39 7.83 2.85 3.53
C LEU A 39 7.94 4.38 3.43
N ASN A 40 6.88 5.08 3.81
CA ASN A 40 6.87 6.54 3.82
C ASN A 40 7.91 7.10 4.82
N THR A 41 7.91 6.57 6.04
CA THR A 41 8.89 6.94 7.08
C THR A 41 10.33 6.66 6.61
N GLN A 42 10.55 5.55 5.93
CA GLN A 42 11.87 5.21 5.39
C GLN A 42 12.29 6.16 4.26
N SER A 43 11.36 6.59 3.41
CA SER A 43 11.60 7.58 2.36
C SER A 43 12.05 8.93 2.95
N GLU A 44 11.44 9.39 4.04
CA GLU A 44 11.86 10.60 4.74
C GLU A 44 13.30 10.49 5.28
N ARG A 45 13.66 9.34 5.85
CA ARG A 45 15.04 9.07 6.30
C ARG A 45 16.04 9.10 5.15
N ILE A 46 15.67 8.54 3.99
CA ILE A 46 16.51 8.61 2.78
C ILE A 46 16.70 10.07 2.36
N SER A 47 15.63 10.88 2.31
CA SER A 47 15.75 12.30 1.94
C SER A 47 16.71 13.06 2.86
N SER A 48 16.64 12.82 4.18
CA SER A 48 17.58 13.41 5.14
C SER A 48 19.03 13.01 4.88
N ILE A 49 19.30 11.72 4.64
CA ILE A 49 20.65 11.22 4.31
C ILE A 49 21.17 11.87 3.03
N VAL A 50 20.33 11.93 1.99
CA VAL A 50 20.69 12.51 0.69
C VAL A 50 21.00 14.00 0.82
N GLN A 51 20.28 14.72 1.69
CA GLN A 51 20.56 16.13 1.97
C GLN A 51 21.92 16.32 2.67
N VAL A 52 22.30 15.42 3.58
CA VAL A 52 23.65 15.42 4.17
C VAL A 52 24.72 15.16 3.11
N ILE A 53 24.53 14.17 2.24
CA ILE A 53 25.47 13.86 1.15
C ILE A 53 25.64 15.07 0.21
N ARG A 54 24.53 15.75 -0.11
CA ARG A 54 24.57 16.97 -0.92
C ARG A 54 25.42 18.06 -0.25
N GLY A 55 25.22 18.27 1.05
CA GLY A 55 26.04 19.22 1.82
C GLY A 55 27.53 18.85 1.81
N ILE A 56 27.87 17.57 1.93
CA ILE A 56 29.26 17.08 1.81
C ILE A 56 29.83 17.36 0.42
N ALA A 57 29.05 17.13 -0.63
CA ALA A 57 29.46 17.40 -2.02
C ALA A 57 29.71 18.90 -2.24
N GLU A 58 28.82 19.78 -1.76
CA GLU A 58 28.98 21.23 -1.84
C GLU A 58 30.22 21.73 -1.08
N GLN A 59 30.47 21.20 0.12
CA GLN A 59 31.69 21.48 0.89
C GLN A 59 32.96 20.99 0.18
N THR A 60 32.92 19.77 -0.38
CA THR A 60 34.04 19.19 -1.14
C THR A 60 34.35 20.03 -2.38
N ASN A 61 33.31 20.52 -3.06
CA ASN A 61 33.45 21.42 -4.20
C ASN A 61 34.13 22.75 -3.81
N LEU A 62 33.77 23.34 -2.67
CA LEU A 62 34.40 24.55 -2.15
C LEU A 62 35.87 24.31 -1.73
N LEU A 63 36.17 23.18 -1.09
CA LEU A 63 37.54 22.80 -0.73
C LEU A 63 38.41 22.61 -1.97
N ALA A 64 37.88 21.93 -3.00
CA ALA A 64 38.55 21.75 -4.28
C ALA A 64 38.81 23.09 -4.99
N LEU A 65 37.86 24.02 -4.95
CA LEU A 65 38.05 25.36 -5.50
C LEU A 65 39.19 26.10 -4.81
N ASN A 66 39.24 26.08 -3.47
CA ASN A 66 40.32 26.70 -2.72
C ASN A 66 41.68 26.07 -3.05
N ALA A 67 41.74 24.74 -3.19
CA ALA A 67 42.95 24.03 -3.61
C ALA A 67 43.40 24.43 -5.03
N ALA A 68 42.46 24.59 -5.97
CA ALA A 68 42.76 25.05 -7.33
C ALA A 68 43.33 26.48 -7.35
N ILE A 69 42.78 27.38 -6.51
CA ILE A 69 43.28 28.75 -6.37
C ILE A 69 44.72 28.75 -5.82
N GLU A 70 44.99 27.97 -4.77
CA GLU A 70 46.34 27.90 -4.18
C GLU A 70 47.34 27.24 -5.12
N ALA A 71 46.92 26.23 -5.88
CA ALA A 71 47.73 25.59 -6.92
C ALA A 71 48.11 26.60 -8.04
N ALA A 72 47.17 27.45 -8.48
CA ALA A 72 47.46 28.50 -9.44
C ALA A 72 48.46 29.53 -8.87
N ARG A 73 48.38 29.83 -7.58
CA ARG A 73 49.30 30.74 -6.89
C ARG A 73 50.73 30.21 -6.80
N ALA A 74 50.89 28.88 -6.67
CA ALA A 74 52.18 28.20 -6.67
C ALA A 74 52.84 28.09 -8.05
N GLY A 75 52.16 28.52 -9.12
CA GLY A 75 52.69 28.51 -10.49
C GLY A 75 53.03 27.10 -10.98
N GLU A 76 54.22 26.92 -11.56
CA GLU A 76 54.65 25.62 -12.12
C GLU A 76 54.72 24.50 -11.07
N GLN A 77 55.03 24.82 -9.80
CA GLN A 77 55.07 23.83 -8.72
C GLN A 77 53.68 23.31 -8.32
N GLY A 78 52.62 24.07 -8.64
CA GLY A 78 51.23 23.72 -8.33
C GLY A 78 50.51 22.94 -9.42
N ARG A 79 51.12 22.73 -10.60
CA ARG A 79 50.44 22.12 -11.76
C ARG A 79 49.81 20.76 -11.47
N GLY A 80 50.50 19.87 -10.75
CA GLY A 80 49.97 18.56 -10.37
C GLY A 80 48.78 18.66 -9.41
N PHE A 81 48.84 19.60 -8.45
CA PHE A 81 47.76 19.85 -7.51
C PHE A 81 46.53 20.47 -8.19
N ALA A 82 46.72 21.32 -9.19
CA ALA A 82 45.61 21.90 -9.95
C ALA A 82 44.77 20.84 -10.66
N VAL A 83 45.41 19.85 -11.29
CA VAL A 83 44.70 18.74 -11.97
C VAL A 83 43.89 17.91 -10.98
N VAL A 84 44.45 17.60 -9.81
CA VAL A 84 43.73 16.86 -8.76
C VAL A 84 42.56 17.67 -8.22
N ALA A 85 42.75 18.98 -8.01
CA ALA A 85 41.68 19.85 -7.53
C ALA A 85 40.51 19.92 -8.51
N ASP A 86 40.77 20.02 -9.81
CA ASP A 86 39.73 20.01 -10.84
C ASP A 86 38.97 18.67 -10.89
N GLU A 87 39.67 17.54 -10.75
CA GLU A 87 39.03 16.21 -10.72
C GLU A 87 38.13 16.04 -9.48
N VAL A 88 38.60 16.48 -8.30
CA VAL A 88 37.78 16.47 -7.08
C VAL A 88 36.54 17.36 -7.24
N ARG A 89 36.68 18.52 -7.90
CA ARG A 89 35.57 19.42 -8.18
C ARG A 89 34.53 18.77 -9.09
N ASN A 90 34.98 18.10 -10.16
CA ASN A 90 34.09 17.36 -11.06
C ASN A 90 33.38 16.22 -10.33
N LEU A 91 34.07 15.48 -9.46
CA LEU A 91 33.48 14.41 -8.67
C LEU A 91 32.40 14.96 -7.72
N ALA A 92 32.70 16.05 -7.02
CA ALA A 92 31.76 16.72 -6.13
C ALA A 92 30.50 17.21 -6.87
N ALA A 93 30.66 17.80 -8.07
CA ALA A 93 29.54 18.22 -8.90
C ALA A 93 28.67 17.03 -9.33
N ARG A 94 29.28 15.92 -9.76
CA ARG A 94 28.56 14.67 -10.11
C ARG A 94 27.83 14.07 -8.92
N THR A 95 28.44 14.08 -7.73
CA THR A 95 27.79 13.62 -6.50
C THR A 95 26.57 14.49 -6.18
N SER A 96 26.69 15.81 -6.26
CA SER A 96 25.57 16.72 -6.02
C SER A 96 24.42 16.46 -7.02
N GLN A 97 24.73 16.28 -8.31
CA GLN A 97 23.74 15.94 -9.32
C GLN A 97 23.01 14.62 -9.00
N ALA A 98 23.74 13.58 -8.60
CA ALA A 98 23.15 12.31 -8.19
C ALA A 98 22.21 12.46 -6.98
N THR A 99 22.55 13.33 -6.02
CA THR A 99 21.65 13.59 -4.86
C THR A 99 20.35 14.29 -5.26
N VAL A 100 20.34 15.08 -6.33
CA VAL A 100 19.10 15.68 -6.87
C VAL A 100 18.22 14.59 -7.47
N GLU A 101 18.80 13.72 -8.30
CA GLU A 101 18.07 12.60 -8.93
C GLU A 101 17.50 11.64 -7.88
N ILE A 102 18.25 11.32 -6.84
CA ILE A 102 17.75 10.48 -5.74
C ILE A 102 16.57 11.15 -5.01
N ASN A 103 16.65 12.47 -4.74
CA ASN A 103 15.53 13.18 -4.11
C ASN A 103 14.26 13.14 -4.98
N ASP A 104 14.40 13.25 -6.31
CA ASP A 104 13.26 13.13 -7.21
C ASP A 104 12.61 11.74 -7.16
N VAL A 105 13.41 10.68 -7.13
CA VAL A 105 12.91 9.31 -6.97
C VAL A 105 12.22 9.12 -5.61
N VAL A 106 12.80 9.63 -4.53
CA VAL A 106 12.21 9.57 -3.18
C VAL A 106 10.87 10.30 -3.13
N ARG A 107 10.78 11.48 -3.75
CA ARG A 107 9.52 12.24 -3.86
C ARG A 107 8.46 11.48 -4.64
N LEU A 108 8.83 10.87 -5.78
CA LEU A 108 7.89 10.05 -6.56
C LEU A 108 7.40 8.84 -5.76
N ASN A 109 8.28 8.19 -4.99
CA ASN A 109 7.90 7.09 -4.11
C ASN A 109 6.93 7.54 -3.00
N HIS A 110 7.14 8.73 -2.42
CA HIS A 110 6.22 9.33 -1.46
C HIS A 110 4.83 9.54 -2.08
N ASP A 111 4.75 10.13 -3.27
CA ASP A 111 3.48 10.34 -3.97
C ASP A 111 2.76 9.02 -4.29
N LEU A 112 3.51 7.99 -4.69
CA LEU A 112 2.97 6.65 -4.93
C LEU A 112 2.44 6.00 -3.64
N ALA A 113 3.16 6.15 -2.53
CA ALA A 113 2.72 5.68 -1.22
C ALA A 113 1.40 6.34 -0.78
N LEU A 114 1.28 7.66 -0.91
CA LEU A 114 0.04 8.40 -0.59
C LEU A 114 -1.14 7.94 -1.45
N LYS A 115 -0.92 7.75 -2.76
CA LYS A 115 -1.95 7.24 -3.66
C LYS A 115 -2.39 5.82 -3.29
N ALA A 116 -1.44 4.97 -2.91
CA ALA A 116 -1.74 3.62 -2.47
C ALA A 116 -2.59 3.62 -1.19
N VAL A 117 -2.22 4.38 -0.16
CA VAL A 117 -3.03 4.53 1.07
C VAL A 117 -4.45 5.01 0.75
N SER A 118 -4.60 6.02 -0.10
CA SER A 118 -5.92 6.52 -0.52
C SER A 118 -6.75 5.45 -1.26
N GLY A 119 -6.14 4.67 -2.15
CA GLY A 119 -6.80 3.56 -2.84
C GLY A 119 -7.22 2.43 -1.89
N MET A 120 -6.47 2.25 -0.82
CA MET A 120 -6.75 1.25 0.21
C MET A 120 -7.90 1.66 1.13
N ASP A 121 -8.00 2.94 1.51
CA ASP A 121 -9.18 3.45 2.23
C ASP A 121 -10.47 3.24 1.42
N GLY A 122 -10.42 3.51 0.12
CA GLY A 122 -11.54 3.23 -0.78
C GLY A 122 -11.86 1.73 -0.88
N SER A 123 -10.84 0.87 -0.87
CA SER A 123 -11.03 -0.59 -0.87
C SER A 123 -11.63 -1.07 0.44
N LYS A 124 -11.19 -0.53 1.58
CA LYS A 124 -11.74 -0.82 2.90
C LYS A 124 -13.23 -0.50 2.98
N GLN A 125 -13.66 0.67 2.49
CA GLN A 125 -15.08 1.04 2.42
C GLN A 125 -15.90 0.06 1.57
N LYS A 126 -15.37 -0.37 0.43
CA LYS A 126 -16.05 -1.37 -0.43
C LYS A 126 -16.15 -2.72 0.26
N THR A 127 -15.12 -3.14 0.98
CA THR A 127 -15.12 -4.36 1.77
C THR A 127 -16.16 -4.31 2.90
N GLU A 128 -16.24 -3.21 3.65
CA GLU A 128 -17.27 -2.98 4.67
C GLU A 128 -18.68 -3.03 4.06
N GLN A 129 -18.88 -2.39 2.90
CA GLN A 129 -20.15 -2.48 2.15
C GLN A 129 -20.46 -3.92 1.71
N GLY A 130 -19.44 -4.67 1.27
CA GLY A 130 -19.56 -6.08 0.90
C GLY A 130 -20.04 -6.93 2.07
N VAL A 131 -19.51 -6.73 3.28
CA VAL A 131 -19.97 -7.40 4.50
C VAL A 131 -21.44 -7.07 4.79
N LEU A 132 -21.86 -5.81 4.64
CA LEU A 132 -23.26 -5.43 4.85
C LEU A 132 -24.22 -6.12 3.86
N LEU A 133 -23.82 -6.19 2.58
CA LEU A 133 -24.63 -6.86 1.55
C LEU A 133 -24.69 -8.38 1.77
N ALA A 134 -23.57 -8.99 2.14
CA ALA A 134 -23.52 -10.40 2.48
C ALA A 134 -24.44 -10.72 3.67
N ASN A 135 -24.40 -9.94 4.75
CA ASN A 135 -25.33 -10.11 5.87
C ASN A 135 -26.80 -10.04 5.45
N LYS A 136 -27.16 -9.09 4.57
CA LYS A 136 -28.52 -8.99 4.02
C LYS A 136 -28.90 -10.23 3.20
N ALA A 137 -28.00 -10.71 2.35
CA ALA A 137 -28.23 -11.93 1.58
C ALA A 137 -28.42 -13.15 2.50
N GLY A 138 -27.62 -13.26 3.56
CA GLY A 138 -27.76 -14.33 4.56
C GLY A 138 -29.10 -14.29 5.29
N ALA A 139 -29.58 -13.10 5.67
CA ALA A 139 -30.90 -12.93 6.25
C ALA A 139 -32.02 -13.39 5.31
N VAL A 140 -31.94 -13.04 4.02
CA VAL A 140 -32.91 -13.50 3.01
C VAL A 140 -32.88 -15.02 2.86
N MET A 141 -31.71 -15.66 2.91
CA MET A 141 -31.62 -17.13 2.86
C MET A 141 -32.30 -17.78 4.08
N LEU A 142 -32.17 -17.20 5.27
CA LEU A 142 -32.88 -17.67 6.46
C LEU A 142 -34.40 -17.52 6.32
N GLU A 143 -34.88 -16.41 5.76
CA GLU A 143 -36.30 -16.21 5.48
C GLU A 143 -36.85 -17.23 4.48
N ILE A 144 -36.10 -17.53 3.41
CA ILE A 144 -36.48 -18.56 2.42
C ILE A 144 -36.56 -19.93 3.07
N ARG A 145 -35.60 -20.26 3.96
CA ARG A 145 -35.59 -21.52 4.71
C ARG A 145 -36.85 -21.66 5.57
N ASP A 146 -37.16 -20.63 6.36
CA ASP A 146 -38.32 -20.65 7.25
C ASP A 146 -39.64 -20.75 6.47
N GLU A 147 -39.76 -20.08 5.31
CA GLU A 147 -40.93 -20.22 4.43
C GLU A 147 -41.03 -21.61 3.81
N ALA A 148 -39.90 -22.19 3.38
CA ALA A 148 -39.88 -23.55 2.84
C ALA A 148 -40.32 -24.59 3.89
N GLN A 149 -39.91 -24.42 5.15
CA GLN A 149 -40.33 -25.27 6.25
C GLN A 149 -41.83 -25.15 6.53
N ARG A 150 -42.38 -23.92 6.55
CA ARG A 150 -43.83 -23.70 6.70
C ARG A 150 -44.64 -24.45 5.63
N VAL A 151 -44.15 -24.47 4.38
CA VAL A 151 -44.81 -25.21 3.30
C VAL A 151 -44.75 -26.72 3.53
N VAL A 152 -43.62 -27.26 4.01
CA VAL A 152 -43.50 -28.69 4.35
C VAL A 152 -44.48 -29.06 5.47
N ASP A 153 -44.54 -28.27 6.53
CA ASP A 153 -45.42 -28.52 7.68
C ASP A 153 -46.90 -28.49 7.27
N ALA A 154 -47.30 -27.51 6.45
CA ALA A 154 -48.67 -27.39 5.95
C ALA A 154 -49.08 -28.59 5.09
N ILE A 155 -48.18 -29.10 4.24
CA ILE A 155 -48.44 -30.31 3.44
C ILE A 155 -48.56 -31.55 4.35
N GLY A 156 -47.73 -31.64 5.39
CA GLY A 156 -47.81 -32.72 6.38
C GLY A 156 -49.17 -32.76 7.08
N GLN A 157 -49.62 -31.63 7.61
CA GLN A 157 -50.93 -31.49 8.26
C GLN A 157 -52.10 -31.81 7.30
N PHE A 158 -52.01 -31.35 6.05
CA PHE A 158 -53.02 -31.67 5.04
C PHE A 158 -53.10 -33.17 4.73
N THR A 159 -51.94 -33.83 4.68
CA THR A 159 -51.87 -35.28 4.42
C THR A 159 -52.45 -36.09 5.58
N GLU A 160 -52.15 -35.70 6.83
CA GLU A 160 -52.75 -36.31 8.03
C GLU A 160 -54.27 -36.14 8.04
N ALA A 161 -54.77 -34.94 7.76
CA ALA A 161 -56.21 -34.65 7.72
C ALA A 161 -56.98 -35.38 6.61
N MET A 162 -56.29 -35.89 5.56
CA MET A 162 -56.91 -36.70 4.50
C MET A 162 -56.92 -38.21 4.82
N GLN A 163 -56.13 -38.64 5.81
CA GLN A 163 -56.06 -40.05 6.23
C GLN A 163 -57.04 -40.39 7.35
N ASP A 164 -57.55 -39.38 8.06
CA ASP A 164 -58.69 -39.45 9.00
C ASP A 164 -60.04 -39.30 8.29
#